data_AF-A0A348WEJ4-F1
#
_entry.id   AF-A0A348WEJ4-F1
#
_cell.length_a   1.000
_cell.length_b   1.000
_cell.length_c   1.000
_cell.angle_alpha   90.00
_cell.angle_beta   90.00
_cell.angle_gamma   90.00
#
_symmetry.space_group_name_H-M   'P 1'
#
loop_
_entity.id
_entity.type
_entity.pdbx_description
1 polymer ?
#
loop_
_entity_poly.entity_id
_entity_poly.type
_entity_poly.pdbx_seq_one_letter_code
_entity_poly.pdbx_strand_id
1 'polypeptide(L)'
;MKIDLNSDLGESFGPWQMGNDAAMLQLVNSANIACGGHASDPETMFQTLKTAADRGVHVGAHPGYNDREGFGRRVIPMQPAEIGR
;
A
#
# COMPACT_ATOMS: atom_id res chain seq x y z
N MET A 1 17.86 20.63 -7.66
CA MET A 1 16.44 20.39 -7.32
C MET A 1 16.28 18.92 -7.02
N LYS A 2 15.59 18.54 -5.93
CA LYS A 2 15.31 17.14 -5.56
C LYS A 2 13.79 17.01 -5.42
N ILE A 3 13.21 15.96 -6.00
CA ILE A 3 11.78 15.63 -5.92
C ILE A 3 11.66 14.21 -5.37
N ASP A 4 10.59 13.97 -4.61
CA ASP A 4 10.19 12.63 -4.19
C ASP A 4 9.16 12.08 -5.19
N LEU A 5 9.42 10.88 -5.70
CA LEU A 5 8.45 10.11 -6.46
C LEU A 5 7.92 8.99 -5.58
N ASN A 6 6.60 8.90 -5.46
CA ASN A 6 5.94 7.83 -4.71
C ASN A 6 4.99 7.02 -5.59
N SER A 7 4.69 5.80 -5.16
CA SER A 7 3.65 4.94 -5.71
C SER A 7 2.98 4.15 -4.59
N ASP A 8 1.69 3.89 -4.76
CA ASP A 8 0.95 2.93 -3.95
C ASP A 8 1.37 1.52 -4.38
N LEU A 9 1.75 0.68 -3.41
CA LEU A 9 2.32 -0.66 -3.61
C LEU A 9 1.82 -1.63 -2.53
N GLY A 10 2.11 -2.92 -2.68
CA GLY A 10 1.66 -3.95 -1.76
C GLY A 10 0.16 -4.20 -1.84
N GLU A 11 -0.47 -3.86 -2.97
CA GLU A 11 -1.93 -3.92 -3.13
C GLU A 11 -2.43 -5.28 -3.67
N SER A 12 -1.55 -6.29 -3.77
CA SER A 12 -1.97 -7.67 -4.04
C SER A 12 -2.74 -8.25 -2.85
N PHE A 13 -3.50 -9.33 -3.05
CA PHE A 13 -4.21 -10.00 -1.97
C PHE A 13 -4.36 -11.49 -2.26
N GLY A 14 -3.81 -12.36 -1.42
CA GLY A 14 -3.86 -13.81 -1.59
C GLY A 14 -3.37 -14.22 -3.00
N PRO A 15 -4.19 -14.91 -3.81
CA PRO A 15 -3.80 -15.31 -5.16
C PRO A 15 -3.89 -14.17 -6.20
N TRP A 16 -4.47 -13.02 -5.86
CA TRP A 16 -4.66 -11.92 -6.79
C TRP A 16 -3.46 -10.98 -6.79
N GLN A 17 -2.80 -10.88 -7.94
CA GLN A 17 -1.72 -9.93 -8.17
C GLN A 17 -2.27 -8.58 -8.63
N MET A 18 -1.74 -7.50 -8.06
CA MET A 18 -2.04 -6.13 -8.44
C MET A 18 -0.74 -5.37 -8.71
N GLY A 19 -0.68 -4.66 -9.83
CA GLY A 19 0.46 -3.82 -10.20
C GLY A 19 1.75 -4.60 -10.50
N ASN A 20 2.87 -3.90 -10.42
CA ASN A 20 4.21 -4.47 -10.59
C ASN A 20 5.18 -3.80 -9.60
N ASP A 21 5.07 -4.19 -8.33
CA ASP A 21 5.84 -3.61 -7.23
C ASP A 21 7.34 -3.66 -7.47
N ALA A 22 7.85 -4.78 -8.00
CA ALA A 22 9.27 -4.97 -8.26
C ALA A 22 9.82 -3.98 -9.30
N ALA A 23 9.01 -3.62 -10.31
CA ALA A 23 9.38 -2.59 -11.28
C ALA A 23 9.25 -1.19 -10.69
N MET A 24 8.18 -0.90 -9.95
CA MET A 24 7.96 0.42 -9.37
C MET A 24 9.00 0.78 -8.32
N LEU A 25 9.42 -0.17 -7.48
CA LEU A 25 10.49 0.03 -6.49
C LEU A 25 11.87 0.30 -7.11
N GLN A 26 12.04 0.17 -8.43
CA GLN A 26 13.25 0.61 -9.14
C GLN A 26 13.22 2.10 -9.49
N LEU A 27 12.05 2.73 -9.44
CA LEU A 27 11.80 4.06 -9.98
C LEU A 27 11.47 5.09 -8.88
N VAL A 28 10.81 4.65 -7.80
CA VAL A 28 10.29 5.54 -6.75
C VAL A 28 11.28 5.74 -5.61
N ASN A 29 11.15 6.89 -4.94
CA ASN A 29 11.87 7.23 -3.72
C ASN A 29 11.09 6.81 -2.46
N SER A 30 9.77 6.80 -2.56
CA SER A 30 8.85 6.43 -1.48
C SER A 30 7.79 5.42 -1.95
N ALA A 31 7.33 4.56 -1.05
CA ALA A 31 6.30 3.55 -1.30
C ALA A 31 5.20 3.65 -0.25
N ASN A 32 3.95 3.83 -0.69
CA ASN A 32 2.78 3.80 0.19
C ASN A 32 2.26 2.36 0.22
N ILE A 33 2.47 1.63 1.31
CA ILE A 33 2.18 0.19 1.37
C ILE A 33 0.79 -0.05 1.98
N ALA A 34 -0.07 -0.77 1.25
CA ALA A 34 -1.42 -1.09 1.69
C ALA A 34 -1.43 -1.87 3.02
N CYS A 35 -2.41 -1.57 3.88
CA CYS A 35 -2.40 -1.98 5.29
C CYS A 35 -3.42 -3.09 5.65
N GLY A 36 -4.05 -3.73 4.66
CA GLY A 36 -5.01 -4.83 4.89
C GLY A 36 -6.48 -4.42 4.90
N GLY A 37 -6.80 -3.12 4.84
CA GLY A 37 -8.17 -2.62 4.76
C GLY A 37 -8.75 -2.75 3.35
N HIS A 38 -8.18 -2.01 2.39
CA HIS A 38 -8.62 -2.02 1.00
C HIS A 38 -7.92 -3.05 0.13
N ALA A 39 -6.70 -3.41 0.51
CA ALA A 39 -5.81 -4.33 -0.18
C ALA A 39 -4.70 -4.82 0.78
N SER A 40 -3.82 -5.70 0.29
CA SER A 40 -2.78 -6.40 1.06
C SER A 40 -3.30 -7.49 1.99
N ASP A 41 -2.48 -8.53 2.14
CA ASP A 41 -2.51 -9.49 3.23
C ASP A 41 -1.14 -9.43 3.96
N PRO A 42 -0.95 -10.12 5.10
CA PRO A 42 0.31 -10.07 5.85
C PRO A 42 1.54 -10.50 5.04
N GLU A 43 1.42 -11.49 4.15
CA GLU A 43 2.54 -11.98 3.35
C GLU A 43 2.88 -10.98 2.24
N THR A 44 1.88 -10.47 1.52
CA THR A 44 2.07 -9.40 0.53
C THR A 44 2.75 -8.18 1.17
N MET A 45 2.26 -7.73 2.32
CA MET A 45 2.82 -6.58 3.04
C MET A 45 4.29 -6.82 3.40
N PHE A 46 4.60 -8.00 3.95
CA PHE A 46 5.95 -8.37 4.34
C PHE A 46 6.91 -8.39 3.15
N GLN A 47 6.53 -8.99 2.02
CA GLN A 47 7.38 -9.06 0.84
C GLN A 47 7.62 -7.67 0.20
N THR A 48 6.60 -6.82 0.11
CA THR A 48 6.76 -5.46 -0.40
C THR A 48 7.63 -4.63 0.54
N LEU A 49 7.43 -4.70 1.87
CA LEU A 49 8.27 -4.03 2.87
C LEU A 49 9.73 -4.45 2.77
N LYS A 50 9.98 -5.77 2.70
CA LYS A 50 11.33 -6.32 2.57
C LYS A 50 12.02 -5.81 1.31
N THR A 51 11.33 -5.86 0.17
CA THR A 51 11.87 -5.39 -1.11
C THR A 51 12.16 -3.89 -1.10
N ALA A 52 11.28 -3.09 -0.49
CA ALA A 52 11.48 -1.65 -0.33
C ALA A 52 12.71 -1.36 0.54
N ALA A 53 12.87 -2.08 1.65
CA ALA A 53 14.03 -1.95 2.54
C ALA A 53 15.34 -2.32 1.83
N ASP A 54 15.37 -3.44 1.09
CA ASP A 54 16.54 -3.89 0.33
C ASP A 54 16.98 -2.85 -0.73
N ARG A 55 16.05 -2.01 -1.20
CA ARG A 55 16.29 -0.96 -2.20
C ARG A 55 16.49 0.43 -1.60
N GLY A 56 16.37 0.58 -0.29
CA GLY A 56 16.46 1.88 0.39
C GLY A 56 15.31 2.84 0.05
N VAL A 57 14.14 2.32 -0.30
CA VAL A 57 12.92 3.12 -0.55
C VAL A 57 12.28 3.50 0.79
N HIS A 58 11.86 4.76 0.93
CA HIS A 58 11.13 5.22 2.12
C HIS A 58 9.73 4.60 2.14
N VAL A 59 9.30 4.09 3.29
CA VAL A 59 7.99 3.45 3.41
C VAL A 59 7.02 4.34 4.18
N GLY A 60 5.81 4.49 3.62
CA GLY A 60 4.65 5.07 4.28
C GLY A 60 3.50 4.06 4.37
N ALA A 61 2.61 4.27 5.33
CA ALA A 61 1.37 3.50 5.42
C ALA A 61 0.36 4.01 4.38
N HIS A 62 -0.32 3.09 3.70
CA HIS A 62 -1.46 3.39 2.83
C HIS A 62 -2.74 2.77 3.43
N PRO A 63 -3.30 3.40 4.49
CA PRO A 63 -4.54 2.94 5.08
C PRO A 63 -5.71 3.22 4.13
N GLY A 64 -6.65 2.29 4.08
CA GLY A 64 -7.90 2.41 3.33
C GLY A 64 -9.06 1.91 4.16
N TYR A 65 -10.29 2.20 3.71
CA TYR A 65 -11.48 1.64 4.33
C TYR A 65 -11.40 0.10 4.38
N ASN A 66 -12.07 -0.50 5.36
CA ASN A 66 -12.26 -1.96 5.42
C ASN A 66 -13.27 -2.39 4.34
N ASP A 67 -12.84 -2.26 3.09
CA ASP A 67 -13.60 -2.46 1.87
C ASP A 67 -12.69 -3.03 0.80
N ARG A 68 -12.31 -4.29 0.99
CA ARG A 68 -11.45 -4.98 0.05
C ARG A 68 -12.16 -5.24 -1.28
N GLU A 69 -13.44 -5.59 -1.25
CA GLU A 69 -14.22 -5.89 -2.46
C GLU A 69 -14.41 -4.65 -3.35
N GLY A 70 -14.46 -3.45 -2.76
CA GLY A 70 -14.47 -2.17 -3.46
C GLY A 70 -13.08 -1.53 -3.63
N PHE A 71 -12.01 -2.23 -3.23
CA PHE A 71 -10.63 -1.74 -3.23
C PHE A 71 -10.48 -0.38 -2.52
N GLY A 72 -11.29 -0.14 -1.49
CA GLY A 72 -11.30 1.12 -0.73
C GLY A 72 -11.75 2.35 -1.53
N ARG A 73 -12.30 2.15 -2.75
CA ARG A 73 -12.70 3.25 -3.65
C ARG A 73 -14.16 3.68 -3.48
N ARG A 74 -14.88 3.08 -2.54
CA ARG A 74 -16.26 3.47 -2.18
C ARG A 74 -16.23 4.35 -0.95
N VAL A 75 -17.14 5.33 -0.92
CA VAL A 75 -17.35 6.14 0.28
C VAL A 75 -18.06 5.28 1.32
N ILE A 76 -17.42 5.06 2.47
CA ILE A 76 -18.03 4.44 3.64
C ILE A 76 -18.21 5.53 4.68
N PRO A 77 -19.46 5.92 5.03
CA PRO A 77 -19.71 6.88 6.09
C PRO A 77 -19.13 6.39 7.41
N MET A 78 -18.21 7.16 7.99
CA MET A 78 -17.58 6.88 9.28
C MET A 78 -17.52 8.16 10.11
N GLN A 79 -17.69 8.01 11.41
CA GLN A 79 -17.43 9.08 12.38
C GLN A 79 -15.92 9.26 12.56
N PRO A 80 -15.44 10.47 12.90
CA PRO A 80 -14.01 10.70 13.15
C PRO A 80 -13.38 9.73 14.16
N ALA A 81 -14.13 9.33 15.18
CA ALA A 81 -13.69 8.37 16.19
C ALA A 81 -13.53 6.93 15.65
N GLU A 82 -14.19 6.59 14.53
CA GLU A 82 -14.03 5.29 13.86
C GLU A 82 -12.81 5.29 12.94
N ILE A 83 -12.47 6.46 12.34
CA ILE A 83 -11.31 6.63 11.46
C ILE A 83 -10.00 6.68 12.26
N GLY A 84 -10.02 7.28 13.46
CA GLY A 84 -8.82 7.51 14.28
C GLY A 84 -8.42 6.37 15.23
N ARG A 85 -9.01 5.17 15.10
CA ARG A 85 -8.65 3.98 15.89
C ARG A 85 -7.49 3.22 15.27
#